data_AF-K2EPK8-F1
#
_entry.id   AF-K2EPK8-F1
#
_cell.length_a   1.000
_cell.length_b   1.000
_cell.length_c   1.000
_cell.angle_alpha   90.00
_cell.angle_beta   90.00
_cell.angle_gamma   90.00
#
_symmetry.space_group_name_H-M   'P 1'
#
loop_
_entity.id
_entity.type
_entity.pdbx_description
1 polymer ?
#
loop_
_entity_poly.entity_id
_entity_poly.type
_entity_poly.pdbx_seq_one_letter_code
_entity_poly.pdbx_strand_id
1 'polypeptide(L)'
;MHKKAKYSPEVAKVKAEYSKLIARVKKEKEKLRQKWSDISIKEADRATNFQEAVMAYRTAPRGTQARRYAWGKMEEFCATISDVRKYHSVICGGQDSRYRLNDFAEKRWLELSFENIHKATNLKEALSAFENTFSSEDYKEAFIKVLSFCSTYDKLRKTITMWNVSKELNYLYEDKINQLIDEAPNLEEAVRITEGTNCNNKALAKALSFCASREELKKALGWNSPEDLEFLDKKLGELSS
;
A
#
# COMPACT_ATOMS: atom_id res chain seq x y z
N MET A 1 55.64 31.06 18.28
CA MET A 1 55.01 31.38 19.59
C MET A 1 54.15 32.63 19.44
N HIS A 2 52.84 32.49 19.25
CA HIS A 2 51.94 33.66 19.21
C HIS A 2 51.57 34.10 20.63
N LYS A 3 52.06 35.28 21.03
CA LYS A 3 51.64 35.96 22.26
C LYS A 3 50.14 36.26 22.14
N LYS A 4 49.30 35.61 22.95
CA LYS A 4 47.88 35.98 23.08
C LYS A 4 47.83 37.41 23.57
N ALA A 5 47.28 38.32 22.76
CA ALA A 5 47.07 39.70 23.15
C ALA A 5 46.19 39.73 24.43
N LYS A 6 46.72 40.30 25.52
CA LYS A 6 45.95 40.55 26.73
C LYS A 6 44.96 41.68 26.41
N TYR A 7 43.68 41.38 26.48
CA TYR A 7 42.62 42.39 26.43
C TYR A 7 42.82 43.40 27.57
N SER A 8 42.40 44.66 27.35
CA SER A 8 42.38 45.65 28.42
C SER A 8 41.43 45.20 29.55
N PRO A 9 41.65 45.67 30.79
CA PRO A 9 40.76 45.36 31.92
C PRO A 9 39.28 45.66 31.64
N GLU A 10 38.99 46.73 30.90
CA GLU A 10 37.63 47.15 30.51
C GLU A 10 37.00 46.13 29.55
N VAL A 11 37.74 45.68 28.54
CA VAL A 11 37.26 44.66 27.59
C VAL A 11 37.02 43.32 28.30
N ALA A 12 37.86 42.97 29.27
CA ALA A 12 37.66 41.77 30.08
C ALA A 12 36.38 41.85 30.93
N LYS A 13 36.10 43.02 31.54
CA LYS A 13 34.88 43.26 32.32
C LYS A 13 33.61 43.13 31.46
N VAL A 14 33.59 43.78 30.28
CA VAL A 14 32.45 43.70 29.35
C VAL A 14 32.20 42.26 28.88
N LYS A 15 33.24 41.49 28.55
CA LYS A 15 33.10 40.07 28.18
C LYS A 15 32.52 39.22 29.31
N ALA A 16 32.91 39.47 30.55
CA ALA A 16 32.39 38.74 31.71
C ALA A 16 30.90 39.06 31.93
N GLU A 17 30.50 40.32 31.83
CA GLU A 17 29.09 40.73 31.94
C GLU A 17 28.22 40.15 30.81
N TYR A 18 28.69 40.22 29.56
CA TYR A 18 28.03 39.59 28.41
C TYR A 18 27.86 38.08 28.58
N SER A 19 28.88 37.39 29.09
CA SER A 19 28.80 35.94 29.35
C SER A 19 27.77 35.60 30.43
N LYS A 20 27.69 36.40 31.50
CA LYS A 20 26.65 36.27 32.54
C LYS A 20 25.24 36.49 31.96
N LEU A 21 25.08 37.47 31.06
CA LEU A 21 23.80 37.74 30.40
C LEU A 21 23.36 36.56 29.53
N ILE A 22 24.24 36.01 28.70
CA ILE A 22 23.94 34.81 27.89
C ILE A 22 23.51 33.65 28.79
N ALA A 23 24.22 33.40 29.89
CA ALA A 23 23.88 32.33 30.82
C ALA A 23 22.49 32.53 31.43
N ARG A 24 22.13 33.76 31.82
CA ARG A 24 20.80 34.10 32.34
C ARG A 24 19.71 33.86 31.29
N VAL A 25 19.90 34.34 30.06
CA VAL A 25 18.96 34.14 28.94
C VAL A 25 18.79 32.66 28.64
N LYS A 26 19.87 31.88 28.62
CA LYS A 26 19.82 30.42 28.42
C LYS A 26 19.00 29.73 29.51
N LYS A 27 19.20 30.11 30.78
CA LYS A 27 18.45 29.56 31.92
C LYS A 27 16.96 29.85 31.83
N GLU A 28 16.57 31.09 31.50
CA GLU A 28 15.15 31.45 31.35
C GLU A 28 14.51 30.78 30.14
N LYS A 29 15.23 30.68 29.01
CA LYS A 29 14.77 29.93 27.84
C LYS A 29 14.49 28.46 28.17
N GLU A 30 15.35 27.82 28.95
CA GLU A 30 15.14 26.43 29.36
C GLU A 30 13.91 26.26 30.26
N LYS A 31 13.69 27.18 31.22
CA LYS A 31 12.47 27.17 32.05
C LYS A 31 11.20 27.32 31.21
N LEU A 32 11.19 28.24 30.25
CA LEU A 32 10.04 28.42 29.35
C LEU A 32 9.82 27.18 28.48
N ARG A 33 10.90 26.57 28.00
CA ARG A 33 10.83 25.31 27.24
C ARG A 33 10.26 24.17 28.07
N GLN A 34 10.65 24.05 29.34
CA GLN A 34 10.09 23.05 30.25
C GLN A 34 8.60 23.29 30.47
N LYS A 35 8.19 24.52 30.79
CA LYS A 35 6.76 24.86 30.94
C LYS A 35 5.95 24.55 29.68
N TRP A 36 6.48 24.87 28.50
CA TRP A 36 5.84 24.53 27.23
C TRP A 36 5.75 23.01 27.03
N SER A 37 6.80 22.26 27.37
CA SER A 37 6.79 20.80 27.37
C SER A 37 5.69 20.24 28.30
N ASP A 38 5.57 20.75 29.53
CA ASP A 38 4.58 20.28 30.50
C ASP A 38 3.14 20.54 30.03
N ILE A 39 2.89 21.71 29.42
CA ILE A 39 1.58 22.04 28.83
C ILE A 39 1.29 21.11 27.64
N SER A 40 2.28 20.90 26.77
CA SER A 40 2.14 20.05 25.59
C SER A 40 1.85 18.59 25.95
N ILE A 41 2.42 18.08 27.05
CA ILE A 41 2.09 16.73 27.56
C ILE A 41 0.62 16.67 27.97
N LYS A 42 0.12 17.68 28.69
CA LYS A 42 -1.30 17.72 29.10
C LYS A 42 -2.25 17.84 27.90
N GLU A 43 -1.86 18.57 26.86
CA GLU A 43 -2.64 18.64 25.61
C GLU A 43 -2.70 17.29 24.91
N ALA A 44 -1.56 16.59 24.82
CA ALA A 44 -1.50 15.25 24.26
C ALA A 44 -2.31 14.21 25.07
N ASP A 45 -2.26 14.29 26.41
CA ASP A 45 -3.02 13.40 27.30
C ASP A 45 -4.54 13.59 27.15
N ARG A 46 -4.97 14.82 26.86
CA ARG A 46 -6.39 15.15 26.60
C ARG A 46 -6.84 14.79 25.19
N ALA A 47 -5.94 14.42 24.28
CA ALA A 47 -6.32 14.05 22.94
C ALA A 47 -7.21 12.79 22.99
N THR A 48 -8.35 12.86 22.32
CA THR A 48 -9.36 11.79 22.26
C THR A 48 -9.38 11.10 20.91
N ASN A 49 -8.65 11.64 19.93
CA ASN A 49 -8.60 11.13 18.57
C ASN A 49 -7.26 11.46 17.89
N PHE A 50 -7.06 10.87 16.72
CA PHE A 50 -5.83 10.99 15.95
C PHE A 50 -5.51 12.45 15.56
N GLN A 51 -6.51 13.25 15.17
CA GLN A 51 -6.27 14.63 14.74
C GLN A 51 -5.81 15.52 15.90
N GLU A 52 -6.39 15.36 17.08
CA GLU A 52 -5.97 16.06 18.30
C GLU A 52 -4.54 15.68 18.69
N ALA A 53 -4.19 14.39 18.61
CA ALA A 53 -2.83 13.93 18.86
C ALA A 53 -1.81 14.50 17.86
N VAL A 54 -2.17 14.59 16.56
CA VAL A 54 -1.36 15.25 15.52
C VAL A 54 -1.15 16.73 15.85
N MET A 55 -2.20 17.42 16.29
CA MET A 55 -2.10 18.82 16.68
C MET A 55 -1.17 19.01 17.87
N ALA A 56 -1.32 18.20 18.93
CA ALA A 56 -0.42 18.20 20.08
C ALA A 56 1.04 17.92 19.69
N TYR A 57 1.27 17.00 18.74
CA TYR A 57 2.62 16.72 18.22
C TYR A 57 3.23 17.92 17.49
N ARG A 58 2.42 18.60 16.66
CA ARG A 58 2.87 19.76 15.87
C ARG A 58 3.19 20.96 16.76
N THR A 59 2.41 21.19 17.81
CA THR A 59 2.61 22.30 18.75
C THR A 59 3.69 22.01 19.80
N ALA A 60 4.01 20.74 20.06
CA ALA A 60 5.03 20.38 21.03
C ALA A 60 6.45 20.83 20.61
N PRO A 61 7.25 21.35 21.56
CA PRO A 61 8.61 21.79 21.27
C PRO A 61 9.47 20.64 20.76
N ARG A 62 10.24 20.88 19.68
CA ARG A 62 11.07 19.85 19.02
C ARG A 62 12.08 19.23 19.99
N GLY A 63 12.32 17.93 19.82
CA GLY A 63 13.28 17.16 20.62
C GLY A 63 12.94 17.00 22.10
N THR A 64 11.71 17.33 22.52
CA THR A 64 11.27 17.18 23.92
C THR A 64 10.52 15.85 24.13
N GLN A 65 10.39 15.45 25.40
CA GLN A 65 9.56 14.31 25.78
C GLN A 65 8.09 14.52 25.42
N ALA A 66 7.58 15.76 25.50
CA ALA A 66 6.20 16.07 25.11
C ALA A 66 5.89 15.67 23.68
N ARG A 67 6.80 15.97 22.75
CA ARG A 67 6.64 15.62 21.34
C ARG A 67 6.64 14.09 21.13
N ARG A 68 7.47 13.36 21.87
CA ARG A 68 7.45 11.87 21.84
C ARG A 68 6.17 11.31 22.44
N TYR A 69 5.65 11.93 23.49
CA TYR A 69 4.41 11.50 24.13
C TYR A 69 3.20 11.72 23.21
N ALA A 70 3.07 12.90 22.61
CA ALA A 70 2.02 13.20 21.62
C ALA A 70 2.07 12.24 20.42
N TRP A 71 3.27 11.86 20.01
CA TRP A 71 3.45 10.86 18.98
C TRP A 71 2.99 9.47 19.44
N GLY A 72 3.34 8.99 20.63
CA GLY A 72 2.77 7.74 21.15
C GLY A 72 1.24 7.74 21.15
N LYS A 73 0.61 8.90 21.42
CA LYS A 73 -0.85 9.07 21.28
C LYS A 73 -1.33 8.98 19.83
N MET A 74 -0.58 9.50 18.86
CA MET A 74 -0.90 9.30 17.44
C MET A 74 -0.87 7.83 17.05
N GLU A 75 0.09 7.05 17.57
CA GLU A 75 0.17 5.60 17.35
C GLU A 75 -1.04 4.87 17.95
N GLU A 76 -1.42 5.22 19.19
CA GLU A 76 -2.60 4.68 19.89
C GLU A 76 -3.89 4.90 19.11
N PHE A 77 -4.08 6.08 18.53
CA PHE A 77 -5.27 6.42 17.74
C PHE A 77 -5.19 6.03 16.26
N CYS A 78 -4.13 5.33 15.84
CA CYS A 78 -3.92 4.95 14.45
C CYS A 78 -4.76 3.71 14.09
N ALA A 79 -6.06 3.92 13.86
CA ALA A 79 -7.03 2.85 13.68
C ALA A 79 -7.32 2.52 12.20
N THR A 80 -7.04 3.43 11.27
CA THR A 80 -7.36 3.24 9.84
C THR A 80 -6.13 3.43 8.95
N ILE A 81 -6.18 2.88 7.73
CA ILE A 81 -5.14 3.12 6.70
C ILE A 81 -4.99 4.63 6.40
N SER A 82 -6.08 5.39 6.45
CA SER A 82 -6.03 6.85 6.30
C SER A 82 -5.22 7.51 7.41
N ASP A 83 -5.40 7.05 8.66
CA ASP A 83 -4.64 7.55 9.80
C ASP A 83 -3.17 7.16 9.70
N VAL A 84 -2.86 5.93 9.28
CA VAL A 84 -1.47 5.50 9.05
C VAL A 84 -0.78 6.33 7.96
N ARG A 85 -1.47 6.63 6.85
CA ARG A 85 -0.96 7.52 5.78
C ARG A 85 -0.69 8.92 6.31
N LYS A 86 -1.61 9.48 7.10
CA LYS A 86 -1.43 10.80 7.73
C LYS A 86 -0.28 10.77 8.72
N TYR A 87 -0.20 9.75 9.56
CA TYR A 87 0.90 9.53 10.51
C TYR A 87 2.24 9.53 9.77
N HIS A 88 2.37 8.69 8.74
CA HIS A 88 3.59 8.58 7.93
C HIS A 88 3.95 9.93 7.31
N SER A 89 2.98 10.66 6.74
CA SER A 89 3.22 12.00 6.18
C SER A 89 3.72 13.02 7.20
N VAL A 90 3.18 12.99 8.43
CA VAL A 90 3.54 13.92 9.50
C VAL A 90 4.94 13.63 10.04
N ILE A 91 5.29 12.35 10.19
CA ILE A 91 6.57 11.93 10.74
C ILE A 91 7.69 12.02 9.69
N CYS A 92 7.46 11.52 8.47
CA CYS A 92 8.46 11.52 7.39
C CYS A 92 8.70 12.91 6.79
N GLY A 93 7.73 13.82 6.86
CA GLY A 93 7.91 15.23 6.50
C GLY A 93 8.74 16.03 7.51
N GLY A 94 9.04 15.47 8.69
CA GLY A 94 9.80 16.13 9.74
C GLY A 94 11.30 15.84 9.67
N GLN A 95 12.14 16.82 10.03
CA GLN A 95 13.60 16.66 10.20
C GLN A 95 14.02 15.65 11.29
N ASP A 96 13.05 15.06 12.02
CA ASP A 96 13.27 14.05 13.06
C ASP A 96 13.28 12.60 12.49
N SER A 97 13.18 12.41 11.17
CA SER A 97 13.02 11.12 10.47
C SER A 97 14.26 10.20 10.43
N ARG A 98 14.99 10.04 11.54
CA ARG A 98 16.11 9.09 11.60
C ARG A 98 15.62 7.66 11.84
N TYR A 99 15.37 6.97 10.73
CA TYR A 99 15.44 5.51 10.50
C TYR A 99 14.62 4.51 11.32
N ARG A 100 14.11 4.82 12.53
CA ARG A 100 13.34 3.85 13.34
C ARG A 100 11.82 3.99 13.24
N LEU A 101 11.34 4.99 12.51
CA LEU A 101 9.97 5.52 12.68
C LEU A 101 9.00 5.04 11.61
N ASN A 102 9.54 4.43 10.55
CA ASN A 102 8.75 3.77 9.54
C ASN A 102 8.21 2.43 10.02
N ASP A 103 8.92 1.72 10.91
CA ASP A 103 8.55 0.38 11.36
C ASP A 103 7.11 0.31 11.91
N PHE A 104 6.68 1.30 12.71
CA PHE A 104 5.30 1.34 13.19
C PHE A 104 4.30 1.54 12.06
N ALA A 105 4.53 2.54 11.18
CA ALA A 105 3.62 2.83 10.09
C ALA A 105 3.50 1.65 9.12
N GLU A 106 4.62 1.07 8.73
CA GLU A 106 4.67 -0.08 7.81
C GLU A 106 3.96 -1.28 8.42
N LYS A 107 4.29 -1.65 9.66
CA LYS A 107 3.65 -2.77 10.37
C LYS A 107 2.15 -2.54 10.53
N ARG A 108 1.75 -1.35 11.00
CA ARG A 108 0.34 -1.04 11.25
C ARG A 108 -0.46 -0.96 9.94
N TRP A 109 0.13 -0.45 8.87
CA TRP A 109 -0.49 -0.46 7.55
C TRP A 109 -0.71 -1.89 7.09
N LEU A 110 0.32 -2.73 7.18
CA LEU A 110 0.24 -4.14 6.78
C LEU A 110 -0.86 -4.89 7.56
N GLU A 111 -0.91 -4.73 8.89
CA GLU A 111 -1.97 -5.30 9.74
C GLU A 111 -3.37 -4.89 9.27
N LEU A 112 -3.61 -3.59 9.09
CA LEU A 112 -4.91 -3.06 8.67
C LEU A 112 -5.27 -3.44 7.23
N SER A 113 -4.26 -3.59 6.37
CA SER A 113 -4.43 -4.05 5.00
C SER A 113 -4.94 -5.49 4.98
N PHE A 114 -4.29 -6.40 5.69
CA PHE A 114 -4.76 -7.79 5.83
C PHE A 114 -6.15 -7.86 6.46
N GLU A 115 -6.43 -7.07 7.49
CA GLU A 115 -7.75 -7.01 8.09
C GLU A 115 -8.83 -6.61 7.08
N ASN A 116 -8.58 -5.58 6.25
CA ASN A 116 -9.50 -5.16 5.19
C ASN A 116 -9.66 -6.23 4.10
N ILE A 117 -8.56 -6.88 3.69
CA ILE A 117 -8.58 -7.96 2.69
C ILE A 117 -9.44 -9.12 3.20
N HIS A 118 -9.25 -9.56 4.44
CA HIS A 118 -10.03 -10.65 5.00
C HIS A 118 -11.49 -10.30 5.20
N LYS A 119 -11.79 -9.10 5.69
CA LYS A 119 -13.15 -8.60 5.91
C LYS A 119 -13.93 -8.33 4.64
N ALA A 120 -13.27 -8.15 3.50
CA ALA A 120 -13.95 -7.96 2.22
C ALA A 120 -14.90 -9.14 1.93
N THR A 121 -16.18 -8.81 1.73
CA THR A 121 -17.29 -9.75 1.49
C THR A 121 -17.77 -9.77 0.04
N ASN A 122 -17.30 -8.81 -0.76
CA ASN A 122 -17.67 -8.67 -2.16
C ASN A 122 -16.51 -8.10 -2.98
N LEU A 123 -16.65 -8.16 -4.31
CA LEU A 123 -15.62 -7.69 -5.23
C LEU A 123 -15.24 -6.23 -4.99
N LYS A 124 -16.22 -5.33 -4.81
CA LYS A 124 -15.95 -3.89 -4.61
C LYS A 124 -15.07 -3.63 -3.38
N GLU A 125 -15.38 -4.29 -2.27
CA GLU A 125 -14.57 -4.21 -1.04
C GLU A 125 -13.18 -4.81 -1.25
N ALA A 126 -13.05 -5.93 -1.97
CA ALA A 126 -11.76 -6.54 -2.26
C ALA A 126 -10.88 -5.67 -3.16
N LEU A 127 -11.46 -5.03 -4.19
CA LEU A 127 -10.77 -4.05 -5.03
C LEU A 127 -10.28 -2.86 -4.18
N SER A 128 -11.13 -2.35 -3.28
CA SER A 128 -10.77 -1.25 -2.39
C SER A 128 -9.67 -1.65 -1.40
N ALA A 129 -9.69 -2.88 -0.88
CA ALA A 129 -8.62 -3.39 -0.02
C ALA A 129 -7.30 -3.51 -0.80
N PHE A 130 -7.35 -4.02 -2.04
CA PHE A 130 -6.21 -4.11 -2.95
C PHE A 130 -5.58 -2.74 -3.26
N GLU A 131 -6.38 -1.70 -3.55
CA GLU A 131 -5.86 -0.34 -3.76
C GLU A 131 -5.17 0.27 -2.52
N ASN A 132 -5.42 -0.31 -1.35
CA ASN A 132 -4.87 0.16 -0.09
C ASN A 132 -3.67 -0.67 0.40
N THR A 133 -3.20 -1.65 -0.37
CA THR A 133 -2.01 -2.44 -0.02
C THR A 133 -0.75 -1.58 0.01
N PHE A 134 0.21 -1.95 0.85
CA PHE A 134 1.45 -1.19 1.04
C PHE A 134 2.70 -1.91 0.52
N SER A 135 2.75 -3.23 0.69
CA SER A 135 3.92 -4.05 0.38
C SER A 135 3.59 -5.07 -0.72
N SER A 136 4.59 -5.84 -1.16
CA SER A 136 4.34 -6.96 -2.07
C SER A 136 3.59 -8.12 -1.39
N GLU A 137 3.66 -8.21 -0.06
CA GLU A 137 3.09 -9.30 0.72
C GLU A 137 1.56 -9.20 0.77
N ASP A 138 1.02 -8.07 1.22
CA ASP A 138 -0.43 -7.83 1.23
C ASP A 138 -1.00 -7.63 -0.17
N TYR A 139 -0.20 -7.12 -1.12
CA TYR A 139 -0.59 -7.02 -2.53
C TYR A 139 -0.96 -8.39 -3.14
N LYS A 140 -0.14 -9.41 -2.91
CA LYS A 140 -0.43 -10.77 -3.40
C LYS A 140 -1.70 -11.33 -2.78
N GLU A 141 -1.88 -11.16 -1.47
CA GLU A 141 -3.05 -11.69 -0.78
C GLU A 141 -4.35 -10.97 -1.16
N ALA A 142 -4.30 -9.65 -1.29
CA ALA A 142 -5.39 -8.85 -1.82
C ALA A 142 -5.77 -9.29 -3.24
N PHE A 143 -4.79 -9.58 -4.08
CA PHE A 143 -5.04 -10.08 -5.44
C PHE A 143 -5.75 -11.43 -5.43
N ILE A 144 -5.29 -12.39 -4.61
CA ILE A 144 -5.95 -13.69 -4.43
C ILE A 144 -7.39 -13.49 -3.96
N LYS A 145 -7.62 -12.60 -2.99
CA LYS A 145 -8.96 -12.29 -2.50
C LYS A 145 -9.85 -11.75 -3.62
N VAL A 146 -9.35 -10.83 -4.45
CA VAL A 146 -10.08 -10.29 -5.60
C VAL A 146 -10.42 -11.38 -6.62
N LEU A 147 -9.46 -12.25 -6.96
CA LEU A 147 -9.67 -13.37 -7.86
C LEU A 147 -10.76 -14.32 -7.34
N SER A 148 -10.84 -14.54 -6.03
CA SER A 148 -11.86 -15.43 -5.45
C SER A 148 -13.29 -14.93 -5.66
N PHE A 149 -13.50 -13.61 -5.80
CA PHE A 149 -14.79 -13.02 -6.15
C PHE A 149 -15.07 -12.98 -7.68
N CYS A 150 -14.08 -13.31 -8.51
CA CYS A 150 -14.22 -13.36 -9.95
C CYS A 150 -14.75 -14.74 -10.39
N SER A 151 -16.08 -14.90 -10.32
CA SER A 151 -16.77 -16.15 -10.66
C SER A 151 -17.01 -16.37 -12.16
N THR A 152 -16.64 -15.42 -13.00
CA THR A 152 -16.89 -15.44 -14.44
C THR A 152 -15.71 -14.80 -15.16
N TYR A 153 -15.48 -15.19 -16.41
CA TYR A 153 -14.40 -14.63 -17.20
C TYR A 153 -14.51 -13.10 -17.40
N ASP A 154 -15.71 -12.58 -17.66
CA ASP A 154 -15.90 -11.14 -17.89
C ASP A 154 -15.56 -10.29 -16.66
N LYS A 155 -15.97 -10.72 -15.47
CA LYS A 155 -15.59 -10.07 -14.21
C LYS A 155 -14.07 -10.09 -14.03
N LEU A 156 -13.43 -11.23 -14.29
CA LEU A 156 -11.98 -11.38 -14.17
C LEU A 156 -11.25 -10.44 -15.15
N ARG A 157 -11.63 -10.48 -16.43
CA ARG A 157 -11.06 -9.64 -17.50
C ARG A 157 -11.24 -8.15 -17.21
N LYS A 158 -12.44 -7.73 -16.79
CA LYS A 158 -12.71 -6.33 -16.42
C LYS A 158 -11.85 -5.88 -15.24
N THR A 159 -11.67 -6.75 -14.25
CA THR A 159 -10.85 -6.45 -13.07
C THR A 159 -9.38 -6.30 -13.44
N ILE A 160 -8.87 -7.17 -14.31
CA ILE A 160 -7.45 -7.15 -14.69
C ILE A 160 -7.12 -6.04 -15.66
N THR A 161 -8.02 -5.70 -16.59
CA THR A 161 -7.79 -4.56 -17.49
C THR A 161 -7.72 -3.22 -16.74
N MET A 162 -8.30 -3.13 -15.54
CA MET A 162 -8.14 -1.95 -14.68
C MET A 162 -6.75 -1.85 -14.06
N TRP A 163 -5.96 -2.93 -14.05
CA TRP A 163 -4.71 -3.01 -13.31
C TRP A 163 -3.55 -3.47 -14.20
N ASN A 164 -2.44 -2.74 -14.14
CA ASN A 164 -1.17 -3.24 -14.66
C ASN A 164 -0.62 -4.31 -13.70
N VAL A 165 -1.25 -5.49 -13.71
CA VAL A 165 -0.85 -6.62 -12.88
C VAL A 165 0.61 -6.93 -13.19
N SER A 166 1.45 -6.96 -12.15
CA SER A 166 2.87 -7.25 -12.31
C SER A 166 3.05 -8.65 -12.90
N LYS A 167 4.14 -8.85 -13.66
CA LYS A 167 4.50 -10.17 -14.19
C LYS A 167 4.54 -11.25 -13.11
N GLU A 168 4.89 -10.85 -11.88
CA GLU A 168 4.96 -11.73 -10.72
C GLU A 168 3.61 -12.32 -10.32
N LEU A 169 2.47 -11.67 -10.61
CA LEU A 169 1.15 -12.22 -10.29
C LEU A 169 0.45 -12.88 -11.48
N ASN A 170 1.07 -12.87 -12.66
CA ASN A 170 0.46 -13.43 -13.87
C ASN A 170 0.11 -14.92 -13.71
N TYR A 171 0.91 -15.68 -12.95
CA TYR A 171 0.63 -17.10 -12.72
C TYR A 171 -0.69 -17.32 -11.95
N LEU A 172 -1.05 -16.45 -11.00
CA LEU A 172 -2.32 -16.56 -10.26
C LEU A 172 -3.51 -16.25 -11.16
N TYR A 173 -3.33 -15.30 -12.08
CA TYR A 173 -4.32 -15.01 -13.09
C TYR A 173 -4.54 -16.20 -14.03
N GLU A 174 -3.47 -16.76 -14.58
CA GLU A 174 -3.53 -17.95 -15.44
C GLU A 174 -4.15 -19.14 -14.71
N ASP A 175 -3.83 -19.34 -13.43
CA ASP A 175 -4.45 -20.38 -12.61
C ASP A 175 -5.96 -20.15 -12.46
N LYS A 176 -6.39 -18.91 -12.19
CA LYS A 176 -7.81 -18.58 -12.11
C LYS A 176 -8.53 -18.74 -13.45
N ILE A 177 -7.90 -18.37 -14.57
CA ILE A 177 -8.42 -18.65 -15.91
C ILE A 177 -8.62 -20.16 -16.08
N ASN A 178 -7.59 -20.95 -15.76
CA ASN A 178 -7.63 -22.40 -15.90
C ASN A 178 -8.73 -23.04 -15.05
N GLN A 179 -9.00 -22.51 -13.86
CA GLN A 179 -10.14 -22.90 -13.03
C GLN A 179 -11.46 -22.56 -13.72
N LEU A 180 -11.62 -21.33 -14.21
CA LEU A 180 -12.85 -20.90 -14.91
C LEU A 180 -13.10 -21.71 -16.19
N ILE A 181 -12.05 -22.13 -16.89
CA ILE A 181 -12.14 -23.05 -18.03
C ILE A 181 -12.71 -24.39 -17.57
N ASP A 182 -12.17 -24.97 -16.50
CA ASP A 182 -12.65 -26.27 -16.00
C ASP A 182 -14.11 -26.21 -15.54
N GLU A 183 -14.50 -25.09 -14.91
CA GLU A 183 -15.83 -24.80 -14.39
C GLU A 183 -16.82 -24.26 -15.44
N ALA A 184 -16.37 -24.05 -16.69
CA ALA A 184 -17.23 -23.52 -17.75
C ALA A 184 -18.47 -24.42 -17.93
N PRO A 185 -19.69 -23.88 -17.78
CA PRO A 185 -20.91 -24.70 -17.73
C PRO A 185 -21.39 -25.15 -19.12
N ASN A 186 -20.93 -24.51 -20.19
CA ASN A 186 -21.35 -24.76 -21.56
C ASN A 186 -20.32 -24.25 -22.59
N LEU A 187 -20.59 -24.54 -23.86
CA LEU A 187 -19.75 -24.16 -25.00
C LEU A 187 -19.57 -22.63 -25.12
N GLU A 188 -20.63 -21.85 -24.91
CA GLU A 188 -20.60 -20.39 -25.07
C GLU A 188 -19.59 -19.75 -24.10
N GLU A 189 -19.60 -20.16 -22.83
CA GLU A 189 -18.65 -19.64 -21.84
C GLU A 189 -17.22 -20.13 -22.12
N ALA A 190 -17.04 -21.39 -22.53
CA ALA A 190 -15.72 -21.92 -22.89
C ALA A 190 -15.12 -21.19 -24.11
N VAL A 191 -15.93 -20.90 -25.12
CA VAL A 191 -15.56 -20.08 -26.29
C VAL A 191 -15.18 -18.66 -25.87
N ARG A 192 -16.00 -18.01 -25.04
CA ARG A 192 -15.74 -16.66 -24.54
C ARG A 192 -14.40 -16.56 -23.80
N ILE A 193 -14.08 -17.55 -22.96
CA ILE A 193 -12.77 -17.64 -22.30
C ILE A 193 -11.64 -17.84 -23.31
N THR A 194 -11.84 -18.70 -24.31
CA THR A 194 -10.85 -19.00 -25.35
C THR A 194 -10.45 -17.73 -26.12
N GLU A 195 -11.43 -16.96 -26.57
CA GLU A 195 -11.19 -15.70 -27.31
C GLU A 195 -10.43 -14.68 -26.46
N GLY A 196 -10.85 -14.50 -25.20
CA GLY A 196 -10.22 -13.51 -24.33
C GLY A 196 -8.81 -13.88 -23.86
N THR A 197 -8.46 -15.17 -23.89
CA THR A 197 -7.15 -15.68 -23.45
C THR A 197 -6.15 -15.86 -24.59
N ASN A 198 -6.46 -15.30 -25.76
CA ASN A 198 -5.67 -15.50 -26.98
C ASN A 198 -5.47 -16.99 -27.28
N CYS A 199 -6.54 -17.76 -27.12
CA CYS A 199 -6.64 -19.17 -27.49
C CYS A 199 -5.69 -20.06 -26.69
N ASN A 200 -5.74 -19.92 -25.36
CA ASN A 200 -5.11 -20.84 -24.43
C ASN A 200 -5.52 -22.29 -24.78
N ASN A 201 -4.52 -23.18 -24.96
CA ASN A 201 -4.73 -24.56 -25.39
C ASN A 201 -5.74 -25.31 -24.49
N LYS A 202 -5.78 -25.01 -23.18
CA LYS A 202 -6.73 -25.59 -22.23
C LYS A 202 -8.17 -25.10 -22.49
N ALA A 203 -8.34 -23.81 -22.76
CA ALA A 203 -9.64 -23.22 -23.07
C ALA A 203 -10.21 -23.86 -24.35
N LEU A 204 -9.36 -23.99 -25.37
CA LEU A 204 -9.70 -24.61 -26.64
C LEU A 204 -10.07 -26.08 -26.47
N ALA A 205 -9.30 -26.85 -25.71
CA ALA A 205 -9.60 -28.25 -25.40
C ALA A 205 -10.93 -28.41 -24.66
N LYS A 206 -11.23 -27.51 -23.72
CA LYS A 206 -12.52 -27.50 -23.03
C LYS A 206 -13.67 -27.19 -23.99
N ALA A 207 -13.52 -26.18 -24.85
CA ALA A 207 -14.54 -25.83 -25.83
C ALA A 207 -14.82 -27.00 -26.80
N LEU A 208 -13.78 -27.69 -27.29
CA LEU A 208 -13.92 -28.92 -28.08
C LEU A 208 -14.71 -30.01 -27.36
N SER A 209 -14.52 -30.17 -26.04
CA SER A 209 -15.21 -31.20 -25.27
C SER A 209 -16.74 -31.01 -25.23
N PHE A 210 -17.23 -29.80 -25.53
CA PHE A 210 -18.65 -29.51 -25.67
C PHE A 210 -19.18 -29.68 -27.10
N CYS A 211 -18.31 -29.81 -28.09
CA CYS A 211 -18.67 -29.94 -29.49
C CYS A 211 -18.65 -31.41 -29.94
N ALA A 212 -19.56 -31.78 -30.82
CA ALA A 212 -19.53 -33.09 -31.49
C ALA A 212 -18.47 -33.14 -32.61
N SER A 213 -18.03 -31.99 -33.11
CA SER A 213 -17.04 -31.89 -34.18
C SER A 213 -16.23 -30.59 -34.11
N ARG A 214 -15.08 -30.59 -34.81
CA ARG A 214 -14.23 -29.41 -35.01
C ARG A 214 -14.97 -28.29 -35.74
N GLU A 215 -15.82 -28.63 -36.70
CA GLU A 215 -16.61 -27.72 -37.52
C GLU A 215 -17.68 -27.00 -36.68
N GLU A 216 -18.22 -27.68 -35.67
CA GLU A 216 -19.09 -27.06 -34.69
C GLU A 216 -18.34 -26.04 -33.81
N LEU A 217 -17.12 -26.36 -33.38
CA LEU A 217 -16.29 -25.39 -32.66
C LEU A 217 -15.92 -24.17 -33.52
N LYS A 218 -15.54 -24.39 -34.79
CA LYS A 218 -15.27 -23.30 -35.75
C LYS A 218 -16.45 -22.35 -35.87
N LYS A 219 -17.66 -22.92 -36.02
CA LYS A 219 -18.90 -22.16 -36.09
C LYS A 219 -19.17 -21.39 -34.79
N ALA A 220 -18.91 -22.01 -33.63
CA ALA A 220 -19.11 -21.39 -32.32
C ALA A 220 -18.15 -20.22 -32.05
N LEU A 221 -16.88 -20.32 -32.48
CA LEU A 221 -15.89 -19.25 -32.41
C LEU A 221 -16.14 -18.11 -33.42
N GLY A 222 -17.01 -18.32 -34.42
CA GLY A 222 -17.22 -17.34 -35.49
C GLY A 222 -16.00 -17.13 -36.40
N TRP A 223 -15.01 -18.01 -36.33
CA TRP A 223 -13.77 -17.94 -37.09
C TRP A 223 -14.02 -18.47 -38.52
N ASN A 224 -14.13 -17.54 -39.46
CA ASN A 224 -14.44 -17.84 -40.86
C ASN A 224 -13.30 -17.46 -41.81
N SER A 225 -12.24 -16.80 -41.33
CA SER A 225 -11.09 -16.45 -42.18
C SER A 225 -10.14 -17.65 -42.36
N PRO A 226 -9.47 -17.78 -43.51
CA PRO A 226 -8.45 -18.81 -43.71
C PRO A 226 -7.36 -18.79 -42.63
N GLU A 227 -6.96 -17.62 -42.15
CA GLU A 227 -5.92 -17.43 -41.14
C GLU A 227 -6.36 -17.94 -39.76
N ASP A 228 -7.60 -17.65 -39.34
CA ASP A 228 -8.14 -18.16 -38.07
C ASP A 228 -8.25 -19.68 -38.10
N LEU A 229 -8.63 -20.24 -39.26
CA LEU A 229 -8.72 -21.68 -39.45
C LEU A 229 -7.34 -22.34 -39.41
N GLU A 230 -6.34 -21.77 -40.08
CA GLU A 230 -4.96 -22.28 -40.02
C GLU A 230 -4.40 -22.22 -38.58
N PHE A 231 -4.65 -21.13 -37.87
CA PHE A 231 -4.24 -20.97 -36.47
C PHE A 231 -4.93 -22.00 -35.56
N LEU A 232 -6.25 -22.16 -35.68
CA LEU A 232 -6.99 -23.18 -34.95
C LEU A 232 -6.44 -24.57 -35.26
N ASP A 233 -6.17 -24.84 -36.53
CA ASP A 233 -5.74 -26.14 -36.98
C ASP A 233 -4.36 -26.51 -36.44
N LYS A 234 -3.46 -25.54 -36.38
CA LYS A 234 -2.18 -25.66 -35.70
C LYS A 234 -2.35 -25.96 -34.21
N LYS A 235 -3.21 -25.21 -33.50
CA LYS A 235 -3.46 -25.40 -32.06
C LYS A 235 -4.08 -26.75 -31.72
N LEU A 236 -4.98 -27.24 -32.57
CA LEU A 236 -5.56 -28.58 -32.44
C LEU A 236 -4.52 -29.67 -32.70
N GLY A 237 -3.62 -29.47 -33.64
CA GLY A 237 -2.47 -30.35 -33.87
C GLY A 237 -1.59 -30.47 -32.62
N GLU A 238 -1.26 -29.34 -31.98
CA GLU A 238 -0.48 -29.29 -30.72
C GLU A 238 -1.18 -30.02 -29.55
N LEU A 239 -2.50 -30.10 -29.53
CA LEU A 239 -3.26 -30.80 -28.49
C LEU A 239 -3.30 -32.33 -28.69
N SER A 240 -3.06 -32.79 -29.92
CA SER A 240 -3.13 -34.20 -30.29
C SER A 240 -1.80 -34.96 -30.15
N SER A 241 -0.70 -34.23 -29.95
CA SER A 241 0.67 -34.74 -29.75
C SER A 241 1.01 -34.90 -28.28
#